data_AF-A0AAP2H7G6-F1
#
_entry.id   AF-A0AAP2H7G6-F1
#
_cell.length_a   1.000
_cell.length_b   1.000
_cell.length_c   1.000
_cell.angle_alpha   90.00
_cell.angle_beta   90.00
_cell.angle_gamma   90.00
#
_symmetry.space_group_name_H-M   'P 1'
#
loop_
_entity.id
_entity.type
_entity.pdbx_description
1 polymer ?
#
loop_
_entity_poly.entity_id
_entity_poly.type
_entity_poly.pdbx_seq_one_letter_code
_entity_poly.pdbx_strand_id
1 'polypeptide(L)'
;MARTSKFDAAQVHELLLQALETERGGIQIYTAAIKAAQNKDLHKEWKEYLDETRTHEQVLTRVFEQLGMDTEEQSPGRAIVAQLGKSLVEAIETAMKTAEPAAAELVAAECVVLAETKDHANWELIGQVAQQARADYAGILKQAHEAVEKDEDHHLYHTKGWARELWIQSLGFPAVLPPPEEVKQVETAIGASRAEQSREEMLKRH
;
A
#
# COMPACT_ATOMS: atom_id res chain seq x y z
N MET A 1 -16.09 33.84 5.02
CA MET A 1 -17.09 32.79 4.74
C MET A 1 -16.78 31.61 5.63
N ALA A 2 -17.64 31.27 6.58
CA ALA A 2 -17.45 30.08 7.41
C ALA A 2 -17.64 28.85 6.52
N ARG A 3 -16.59 28.04 6.31
CA ARG A 3 -16.72 26.74 5.64
C ARG A 3 -17.66 25.87 6.48
N THR A 4 -18.90 25.72 6.05
CA THR A 4 -19.80 24.69 6.58
C THR A 4 -19.30 23.34 6.08
N SER A 5 -18.37 22.71 6.79
CA SER A 5 -18.04 21.30 6.53
C SER A 5 -19.21 20.44 7.03
N LYS A 6 -20.02 19.93 6.12
CA LYS A 6 -20.95 18.82 6.37
C LYS A 6 -20.29 17.55 5.84
N PHE A 7 -19.28 17.03 6.54
CA PHE A 7 -18.87 15.64 6.35
C PHE A 7 -19.63 14.78 7.35
N ASP A 8 -19.85 13.51 6.99
CA ASP A 8 -20.50 12.54 7.87
C ASP A 8 -19.44 11.92 8.80
N ALA A 9 -19.47 12.29 10.09
CA ALA A 9 -18.51 11.82 11.08
C ALA A 9 -18.55 10.30 11.26
N ALA A 10 -19.70 9.65 11.07
CA ALA A 10 -19.80 8.20 11.15
C ALA A 10 -19.07 7.53 9.98
N GLN A 11 -19.10 8.14 8.78
CA GLN A 11 -18.37 7.62 7.62
C GLN A 11 -16.87 7.86 7.73
N VAL A 12 -16.43 8.98 8.33
CA VAL A 12 -15.01 9.19 8.65
C VAL A 12 -14.53 8.17 9.67
N HIS A 13 -15.33 7.86 10.68
CA HIS A 13 -14.98 6.83 11.65
C HIS A 13 -14.84 5.44 10.97
N GLU A 14 -15.79 5.07 10.12
CA GLU A 14 -15.71 3.83 9.32
C GLU A 14 -14.45 3.77 8.43
N LEU A 15 -14.11 4.89 7.76
CA LEU A 15 -12.89 4.99 6.96
C LEU A 15 -11.64 4.75 7.81
N LEU A 16 -11.54 5.37 8.98
CA LEU A 16 -10.39 5.23 9.88
C LEU A 16 -10.26 3.79 10.42
N LEU A 17 -11.38 3.14 10.73
CA LEU A 17 -11.41 1.73 11.14
C LEU A 17 -10.89 0.81 10.03
N GLN A 18 -11.32 1.05 8.79
CA GLN A 18 -10.82 0.31 7.63
C GLN A 18 -9.36 0.60 7.32
N ALA A 19 -8.92 1.85 7.44
CA ALA A 19 -7.52 2.23 7.22
C ALA A 19 -6.60 1.52 8.21
N LEU A 20 -6.91 1.57 9.52
CA LEU A 20 -6.10 0.91 10.54
C LEU A 20 -6.05 -0.62 10.34
N GLU A 21 -7.17 -1.22 9.90
CA GLU A 21 -7.18 -2.64 9.57
C GLU A 21 -6.39 -2.95 8.29
N THR A 22 -6.35 -2.03 7.34
CA THR A 22 -5.55 -2.16 6.10
C THR A 22 -4.07 -2.20 6.44
N GLU A 23 -3.57 -1.26 7.25
CA GLU A 23 -2.17 -1.24 7.73
C GLU A 23 -1.78 -2.53 8.47
N ARG A 24 -2.63 -2.97 9.40
CA ARG A 24 -2.43 -4.22 10.16
C ARG A 24 -2.44 -5.45 9.24
N GLY A 25 -3.23 -5.43 8.17
CA GLY A 25 -3.21 -6.41 7.11
C GLY A 25 -1.93 -6.34 6.27
N GLY A 26 -1.51 -5.13 5.87
CA GLY A 26 -0.29 -4.85 5.12
C GLY A 26 0.96 -5.41 5.81
N ILE A 27 1.09 -5.22 7.14
CA ILE A 27 2.18 -5.81 7.93
C ILE A 27 2.25 -7.34 7.76
N GLN A 28 1.10 -8.02 7.75
CA GLN A 28 1.05 -9.48 7.58
C GLN A 28 1.35 -9.89 6.14
N ILE A 29 0.84 -9.14 5.17
CA ILE A 29 1.04 -9.37 3.73
C ILE A 29 2.52 -9.21 3.37
N TYR A 30 3.17 -8.11 3.76
CA TYR A 30 4.61 -7.93 3.56
C TYR A 30 5.43 -8.99 4.27
N THR A 31 5.07 -9.36 5.51
CA THR A 31 5.74 -10.44 6.24
C THR A 31 5.67 -11.77 5.49
N ALA A 32 4.56 -12.07 4.82
CA ALA A 32 4.42 -13.26 3.97
C ALA A 32 5.17 -13.10 2.64
N ALA A 33 5.05 -11.94 1.98
CA ALA A 33 5.68 -11.64 0.71
C ALA A 33 7.21 -11.73 0.78
N ILE A 34 7.83 -11.18 1.83
CA ILE A 34 9.27 -11.28 2.08
C ILE A 34 9.76 -12.74 2.12
N LYS A 35 8.94 -13.68 2.62
CA LYS A 35 9.29 -15.11 2.62
C LYS A 35 9.23 -15.73 1.22
N ALA A 36 8.35 -15.22 0.35
CA ALA A 36 8.19 -15.68 -1.02
C ALA A 36 9.22 -15.06 -1.98
N ALA A 37 9.80 -13.91 -1.64
CA ALA A 37 10.72 -13.17 -2.50
C ALA A 37 11.97 -13.98 -2.89
N GLN A 38 12.28 -13.97 -4.19
CA GLN A 38 13.46 -14.59 -4.80
C GLN A 38 14.45 -13.52 -5.28
N ASN A 39 13.93 -12.39 -5.80
CA ASN A 39 14.72 -11.24 -6.19
C ASN A 39 15.22 -10.48 -4.95
N LYS A 40 16.55 -10.26 -4.88
CA LYS A 40 17.19 -9.64 -3.71
C LYS A 40 16.82 -8.18 -3.52
N ASP A 41 16.63 -7.45 -4.61
CA ASP A 41 16.27 -6.03 -4.57
C ASP A 41 14.81 -5.88 -4.13
N LEU A 42 13.90 -6.70 -4.68
CA LEU A 42 12.51 -6.76 -4.23
C LEU A 42 12.39 -7.15 -2.75
N HIS A 43 13.13 -8.17 -2.32
CA HIS A 43 13.16 -8.59 -0.93
C HIS A 43 13.68 -7.47 0.01
N LYS A 44 14.63 -6.64 -0.46
CA LYS A 44 15.10 -5.47 0.29
C LYS A 44 14.01 -4.40 0.36
N GLU A 45 13.40 -4.07 -0.77
CA GLU A 45 12.34 -3.05 -0.87
C GLU A 45 11.13 -3.40 0.02
N TRP A 46 10.64 -4.65 -0.03
CA TRP A 46 9.54 -5.08 0.85
C TRP A 46 9.87 -5.05 2.35
N LYS A 47 11.15 -5.15 2.74
CA LYS A 47 11.55 -4.96 4.14
C LYS A 47 11.48 -3.50 4.56
N GLU A 48 11.86 -2.60 3.66
CA GLU A 48 11.77 -1.16 3.87
C GLU A 48 10.28 -0.78 4.01
N TYR A 49 9.43 -1.22 3.09
CA TYR A 49 7.98 -0.98 3.16
C TYR A 49 7.33 -1.60 4.41
N LEU A 50 7.73 -2.80 4.82
CA LEU A 50 7.23 -3.38 6.08
C LEU A 50 7.51 -2.49 7.31
N ASP A 51 8.66 -1.83 7.36
CA ASP A 51 9.00 -0.94 8.47
C ASP A 51 8.24 0.40 8.38
N GLU A 52 7.94 0.87 7.16
CA GLU A 52 7.09 2.02 6.88
C GLU A 52 5.62 1.76 7.24
N THR A 53 5.01 0.64 6.79
CA THR A 53 3.64 0.23 7.16
C THR A 53 3.46 0.09 8.68
N ARG A 54 4.49 -0.37 9.41
CA ARG A 54 4.47 -0.37 10.88
C ARG A 54 4.44 1.04 11.47
N THR A 55 5.08 1.99 10.81
CA THR A 55 5.05 3.39 11.20
C THR A 55 3.68 3.99 10.90
N HIS A 56 3.08 3.65 9.76
CA HIS A 56 1.74 4.10 9.37
C HIS A 56 0.65 3.58 10.33
N GLU A 57 0.71 2.32 10.76
CA GLU A 57 -0.15 1.77 11.83
C GLU A 57 -0.05 2.59 13.14
N GLN A 58 1.15 3.01 13.51
CA GLN A 58 1.37 3.86 14.70
C GLN A 58 0.84 5.28 14.49
N VAL A 59 0.88 5.79 13.26
CA VAL A 59 0.30 7.10 12.91
C VAL A 59 -1.22 7.04 13.05
N LEU A 60 -1.88 6.03 12.49
CA LEU A 60 -3.33 5.85 12.64
C LEU A 60 -3.72 5.59 14.10
N THR A 61 -2.97 4.78 14.84
CA THR A 61 -3.23 4.58 16.28
C THR A 61 -3.21 5.89 17.06
N ARG A 62 -2.30 6.82 16.74
CA ARG A 62 -2.28 8.17 17.33
C ARG A 62 -3.45 9.04 16.88
N VAL A 63 -3.90 8.91 15.64
CA VAL A 63 -5.13 9.57 15.17
C VAL A 63 -6.32 9.12 16.01
N PHE A 64 -6.46 7.82 16.26
CA PHE A 64 -7.52 7.25 17.10
C PHE A 64 -7.46 7.80 18.53
N GLU A 65 -6.27 7.82 19.15
CA GLU A 65 -6.07 8.39 20.49
C GLU A 65 -6.51 9.85 20.56
N GLN A 66 -6.09 10.69 19.60
CA GLN A 66 -6.39 12.12 19.59
C GLN A 66 -7.88 12.41 19.32
N LEU A 67 -8.55 11.54 18.56
CA LEU A 67 -9.99 11.64 18.29
C LEU A 67 -10.86 10.94 19.35
N GLY A 68 -10.26 10.26 20.34
CA GLY A 68 -10.97 9.50 21.35
C GLY A 68 -11.73 8.28 20.80
N MET A 69 -11.20 7.65 19.74
CA MET A 69 -11.75 6.47 19.09
C MET A 69 -11.08 5.18 19.61
N ASP A 70 -11.81 4.06 19.57
CA ASP A 70 -11.30 2.75 19.98
C ASP A 70 -10.66 2.02 18.78
N THR A 71 -9.36 1.71 18.87
CA THR A 71 -8.62 1.00 17.81
C THR A 71 -9.10 -0.43 17.59
N GLU A 72 -9.84 -1.00 18.54
CA GLU A 72 -10.37 -2.36 18.46
C GLU A 72 -11.86 -2.40 18.11
N GLU A 73 -12.49 -1.24 17.91
CA GLU A 73 -13.90 -1.16 17.51
C GLU A 73 -14.13 -1.93 16.21
N GLN A 74 -15.20 -2.72 16.20
CA GLN A 74 -15.58 -3.56 15.07
C GLN A 74 -16.66 -2.87 14.26
N SER A 75 -16.53 -2.95 12.94
CA SER A 75 -17.58 -2.58 12.01
C SER A 75 -17.73 -3.62 10.90
N PRO A 76 -18.89 -3.68 10.22
CA PRO A 76 -19.07 -4.58 9.09
C PRO A 76 -18.02 -4.37 7.99
N GLY A 77 -17.66 -3.13 7.67
CA GLY A 77 -16.67 -2.84 6.63
C GLY A 77 -15.25 -3.21 7.07
N ARG A 78 -14.87 -2.89 8.32
CA ARG A 78 -13.61 -3.35 8.91
C ARG A 78 -13.45 -4.87 8.87
N ALA A 79 -14.50 -5.61 9.24
CA ALA A 79 -14.47 -7.07 9.22
C ALA A 79 -14.23 -7.63 7.80
N ILE A 80 -14.77 -6.99 6.77
CA ILE A 80 -14.50 -7.36 5.38
C ILE A 80 -13.04 -7.03 4.98
N VAL A 81 -12.50 -5.88 5.38
CA VAL A 81 -11.08 -5.55 5.15
C VAL A 81 -10.17 -6.59 5.81
N ALA A 82 -10.43 -6.96 7.06
CA ALA A 82 -9.69 -8.00 7.76
C ALA A 82 -9.74 -9.36 7.02
N GLN A 83 -10.92 -9.75 6.52
CA GLN A 83 -11.09 -10.97 5.75
C GLN A 83 -10.29 -10.93 4.44
N LEU A 84 -10.34 -9.82 3.69
CA LEU A 84 -9.60 -9.66 2.45
C LEU A 84 -8.09 -9.73 2.70
N GLY A 85 -7.57 -9.01 3.71
CA GLY A 85 -6.17 -9.07 4.08
C GLY A 85 -5.70 -10.48 4.43
N LYS A 86 -6.49 -11.21 5.23
CA LYS A 86 -6.22 -12.62 5.53
C LYS A 86 -6.21 -13.50 4.29
N SER A 87 -7.13 -13.31 3.35
CA SER A 87 -7.17 -14.07 2.11
C SER A 87 -5.95 -13.82 1.22
N LEU A 88 -5.43 -12.58 1.19
CA LEU A 88 -4.18 -12.26 0.48
C LEU A 88 -2.99 -13.01 1.11
N VAL A 89 -2.86 -13.00 2.44
CA VAL A 89 -1.81 -13.77 3.14
C VAL A 89 -1.93 -15.28 2.83
N GLU A 90 -3.13 -15.84 2.91
CA GLU A 90 -3.39 -17.24 2.59
C GLU A 90 -3.03 -17.60 1.15
N ALA A 91 -3.27 -16.69 0.19
CA ALA A 91 -2.89 -16.87 -1.20
C ALA A 91 -1.37 -16.98 -1.37
N ILE A 92 -0.60 -16.08 -0.73
CA ILE A 92 0.87 -16.09 -0.73
C ILE A 92 1.38 -17.41 -0.13
N GLU A 93 0.89 -17.77 1.05
CA GLU A 93 1.31 -18.99 1.74
C GLU A 93 0.96 -20.26 0.98
N THR A 94 -0.17 -20.27 0.28
CA THR A 94 -0.56 -21.39 -0.58
C THR A 94 0.37 -21.50 -1.78
N ALA A 95 0.64 -20.39 -2.47
CA ALA A 95 1.54 -20.36 -3.62
C ALA A 95 2.95 -20.86 -3.25
N MET A 96 3.49 -20.46 -2.09
CA MET A 96 4.78 -20.97 -1.59
C MET A 96 4.80 -22.49 -1.36
N LYS A 97 3.64 -23.11 -1.09
CA LYS A 97 3.53 -24.56 -0.84
C LYS A 97 3.27 -25.35 -2.12
N THR A 98 2.60 -24.77 -3.11
CA THR A 98 2.03 -25.50 -4.25
C THR A 98 2.63 -25.12 -5.60
N ALA A 99 3.37 -24.02 -5.70
CA ALA A 99 3.94 -23.51 -6.94
C ALA A 99 5.48 -23.48 -6.88
N GLU A 100 6.10 -23.32 -8.05
CA GLU A 100 7.54 -23.05 -8.13
C GLU A 100 7.90 -21.70 -7.48
N PRO A 101 9.10 -21.54 -6.91
CA PRO A 101 9.45 -20.34 -6.14
C PRO A 101 9.23 -19.01 -6.88
N ALA A 102 9.54 -18.95 -8.18
CA ALA A 102 9.32 -17.74 -8.99
C ALA A 102 7.82 -17.42 -9.19
N ALA A 103 6.96 -18.44 -9.29
CA ALA A 103 5.52 -18.23 -9.36
C ALA A 103 4.94 -17.81 -8.00
N ALA A 104 5.51 -18.28 -6.89
CA ALA A 104 5.12 -17.84 -5.56
C ALA A 104 5.50 -16.36 -5.30
N GLU A 105 6.68 -15.92 -5.73
CA GLU A 105 7.07 -14.50 -5.70
C GLU A 105 6.11 -13.63 -6.52
N LEU A 106 5.71 -14.10 -7.71
CA LEU A 106 4.77 -13.39 -8.57
C LEU A 106 3.40 -13.22 -7.90
N VAL A 107 2.85 -14.28 -7.32
CA VAL A 107 1.59 -14.21 -6.56
C VAL A 107 1.72 -13.27 -5.36
N ALA A 108 2.88 -13.27 -4.68
CA ALA A 108 3.15 -12.32 -3.60
C ALA A 108 3.13 -10.87 -4.10
N ALA A 109 3.76 -10.58 -5.23
CA ALA A 109 3.73 -9.25 -5.82
C ALA A 109 2.31 -8.79 -6.19
N GLU A 110 1.48 -9.66 -6.76
CA GLU A 110 0.07 -9.35 -7.03
C GLU A 110 -0.74 -9.06 -5.75
N CYS A 111 -0.52 -9.86 -4.71
CA CYS A 111 -1.17 -9.66 -3.42
C CYS A 111 -0.77 -8.33 -2.77
N VAL A 112 0.51 -7.94 -2.85
CA VAL A 112 0.98 -6.63 -2.39
C VAL A 112 0.31 -5.51 -3.22
N VAL A 113 0.24 -5.61 -4.56
CA VAL A 113 -0.45 -4.59 -5.38
C VAL A 113 -1.91 -4.37 -4.94
N LEU A 114 -2.62 -5.45 -4.61
CA LEU A 114 -4.01 -5.37 -4.14
C LEU A 114 -4.11 -4.70 -2.77
N ALA A 115 -3.16 -4.96 -1.87
CA ALA A 115 -3.07 -4.32 -0.56
C ALA A 115 -2.81 -2.80 -0.71
N GLU A 116 -1.73 -2.44 -1.42
CA GLU A 116 -1.35 -1.03 -1.63
C GLU A 116 -2.43 -0.23 -2.37
N THR A 117 -3.17 -0.88 -3.26
CA THR A 117 -4.28 -0.19 -3.96
C THR A 117 -5.40 0.20 -2.99
N LYS A 118 -5.66 -0.62 -1.97
CA LYS A 118 -6.66 -0.29 -0.93
C LYS A 118 -6.09 0.74 0.04
N ASP A 119 -4.82 0.63 0.41
CA ASP A 119 -4.23 1.51 1.41
C ASP A 119 -4.06 2.94 0.91
N HIS A 120 -3.44 3.09 -0.26
CA HIS A 120 -3.34 4.37 -0.96
C HIS A 120 -4.71 5.05 -1.11
N ALA A 121 -5.75 4.29 -1.48
CA ALA A 121 -7.11 4.82 -1.58
C ALA A 121 -7.70 5.28 -0.23
N ASN A 122 -7.35 4.64 0.88
CA ASN A 122 -7.75 5.10 2.21
C ASN A 122 -7.06 6.42 2.56
N TRP A 123 -5.74 6.51 2.35
CA TRP A 123 -4.96 7.70 2.65
C TRP A 123 -5.39 8.91 1.82
N GLU A 124 -5.62 8.74 0.52
CA GLU A 124 -6.20 9.79 -0.35
C GLU A 124 -7.54 10.32 0.19
N LEU A 125 -8.42 9.44 0.66
CA LEU A 125 -9.70 9.84 1.26
C LEU A 125 -9.50 10.56 2.60
N ILE A 126 -8.56 10.11 3.43
CA ILE A 126 -8.17 10.80 4.68
C ILE A 126 -7.67 12.21 4.36
N GLY A 127 -6.89 12.38 3.30
CA GLY A 127 -6.43 13.67 2.80
C GLY A 127 -7.57 14.59 2.38
N GLN A 128 -8.56 14.05 1.66
CA GLN A 128 -9.76 14.81 1.30
C GLN A 128 -10.54 15.27 2.53
N VAL A 129 -10.70 14.41 3.54
CA VAL A 129 -11.34 14.78 4.81
C VAL A 129 -10.52 15.86 5.51
N ALA A 130 -9.20 15.73 5.58
CA ALA A 130 -8.30 16.69 6.21
C ALA A 130 -8.41 18.11 5.59
N GLN A 131 -8.59 18.20 4.27
CA GLN A 131 -8.76 19.48 3.57
C GLN A 131 -10.11 20.16 3.84
N GLN A 132 -11.15 19.37 4.12
CA GLN A 132 -12.53 19.83 4.16
C GLN A 132 -13.12 19.92 5.58
N ALA A 133 -12.57 19.21 6.56
CA ALA A 133 -13.12 19.09 7.91
C ALA A 133 -13.01 20.37 8.76
N ARG A 134 -13.66 20.37 9.93
CA ARG A 134 -13.48 21.40 10.98
C ARG A 134 -12.13 21.23 11.67
N ALA A 135 -11.71 22.26 12.41
CA ALA A 135 -10.38 22.37 13.02
C ALA A 135 -9.87 21.09 13.70
N ASP A 136 -10.71 20.44 14.52
CA ASP A 136 -10.27 19.29 15.33
C ASP A 136 -9.87 18.08 14.45
N TYR A 137 -10.71 17.67 13.50
CA TYR A 137 -10.37 16.60 12.55
C TYR A 137 -9.32 17.04 11.53
N ALA A 138 -9.42 18.28 11.02
CA ALA A 138 -8.57 18.76 9.95
C ALA A 138 -7.09 18.80 10.35
N GLY A 139 -6.78 19.28 11.56
CA GLY A 139 -5.39 19.35 12.03
C GLY A 139 -4.77 17.97 12.22
N ILE A 140 -5.49 17.07 12.88
CA ILE A 140 -5.04 15.71 13.21
C ILE A 140 -4.81 14.90 11.93
N LEU A 141 -5.83 14.84 11.06
CA LEU A 141 -5.75 14.04 9.83
C LEU A 141 -4.76 14.62 8.84
N LYS A 142 -4.61 15.95 8.77
CA LYS A 142 -3.60 16.57 7.90
C LYS A 142 -2.19 16.18 8.33
N GLN A 143 -1.90 16.24 9.62
CA GLN A 143 -0.59 15.86 10.14
C GLN A 143 -0.28 14.38 9.86
N ALA A 144 -1.26 13.50 10.07
CA ALA A 144 -1.12 12.08 9.80
C ALA A 144 -0.87 11.82 8.31
N HIS A 145 -1.70 12.38 7.44
CA HIS A 145 -1.58 12.24 5.99
C HIS A 145 -0.24 12.74 5.45
N GLU A 146 0.21 13.94 5.85
CA GLU A 146 1.49 14.51 5.42
C GLU A 146 2.70 13.66 5.86
N ALA A 147 2.54 12.81 6.89
CA ALA A 147 3.60 11.94 7.38
C ALA A 147 3.75 10.63 6.58
N VAL A 148 2.75 10.24 5.79
CA VAL A 148 2.69 8.91 5.15
C VAL A 148 2.47 8.95 3.64
N GLU A 149 1.78 9.97 3.11
CA GLU A 149 1.33 10.04 1.70
C GLU A 149 2.44 9.75 0.68
N LYS A 150 3.67 10.22 0.95
CA LYS A 150 4.80 10.00 0.06
C LYS A 150 5.23 8.54 0.00
N ASP A 151 5.23 7.87 1.16
CA ASP A 151 5.55 6.45 1.25
C ASP A 151 4.47 5.66 0.49
N GLU A 152 3.20 5.99 0.69
CA GLU A 152 2.05 5.34 0.03
C GLU A 152 2.08 5.47 -1.51
N ASP A 153 2.40 6.65 -2.03
CA ASP A 153 2.59 6.85 -3.47
C ASP A 153 3.73 5.95 -3.99
N HIS A 154 4.86 5.93 -3.28
CA HIS A 154 6.01 5.10 -3.61
C HIS A 154 5.62 3.61 -3.62
N HIS A 155 5.02 3.11 -2.54
CA HIS A 155 4.60 1.71 -2.38
C HIS A 155 3.72 1.24 -3.55
N LEU A 156 2.70 2.03 -3.89
CA LEU A 156 1.74 1.67 -4.94
C LEU A 156 2.39 1.63 -6.33
N TYR A 157 3.13 2.67 -6.72
CA TYR A 157 3.68 2.75 -8.08
C TYR A 157 4.80 1.74 -8.28
N HIS A 158 5.64 1.52 -7.27
CA HIS A 158 6.79 0.63 -7.37
C HIS A 158 6.36 -0.83 -7.36
N THR A 159 5.46 -1.22 -6.47
CA THR A 159 4.94 -2.59 -6.43
C THR A 159 4.23 -2.94 -7.74
N LYS A 160 3.49 -2.01 -8.35
CA LYS A 160 2.90 -2.21 -9.69
C LYS A 160 3.96 -2.47 -10.76
N GLY A 161 5.06 -1.70 -10.73
CA GLY A 161 6.21 -1.91 -11.61
C GLY A 161 6.84 -3.29 -11.41
N TRP A 162 7.04 -3.71 -10.17
CA TRP A 162 7.58 -5.03 -9.82
C TRP A 162 6.70 -6.16 -10.33
N ALA A 163 5.39 -6.13 -10.04
CA ALA A 163 4.45 -7.14 -10.50
C ALA A 163 4.42 -7.24 -12.04
N ARG A 164 4.45 -6.10 -12.75
CA ARG A 164 4.52 -6.06 -14.22
C ARG A 164 5.77 -6.76 -14.74
N GLU A 165 6.95 -6.41 -14.23
CA GLU A 165 8.21 -6.94 -14.76
C GLU A 165 8.43 -8.41 -14.38
N LEU A 166 7.95 -8.86 -13.21
CA LEU A 166 7.92 -10.28 -12.85
C LEU A 166 7.00 -11.09 -13.78
N TRP A 167 5.83 -10.55 -14.15
CA TRP A 167 4.97 -11.18 -15.16
C TRP A 167 5.65 -11.27 -16.52
N ILE A 168 6.27 -10.18 -16.98
CA ILE A 168 7.02 -10.15 -18.24
C ILE A 168 8.11 -11.23 -18.25
N GLN A 169 8.85 -11.36 -17.14
CA GLN A 169 9.86 -12.41 -16.98
C GLN A 169 9.25 -13.81 -17.02
N SER A 170 8.15 -14.04 -16.31
CA SER A 170 7.41 -15.31 -16.28
C SER A 170 6.90 -15.73 -17.67
N LEU A 171 6.53 -14.75 -18.50
CA LEU A 171 6.12 -14.97 -19.90
C LEU A 171 7.29 -15.25 -20.86
N GLY A 172 8.54 -15.21 -20.38
CA GLY A 172 9.74 -15.44 -21.18
C GLY A 172 10.21 -14.23 -21.99
N PHE A 173 9.68 -13.04 -21.69
CA PHE A 173 10.12 -11.79 -22.32
C PHE A 173 11.25 -11.12 -21.52
N PRO A 174 12.08 -10.28 -22.15
CA PRO A 174 13.10 -9.51 -21.43
C PRO A 174 12.44 -8.54 -20.45
N ALA A 175 12.69 -8.72 -19.16
CA ALA A 175 12.19 -7.88 -18.07
C ALA A 175 13.24 -6.84 -17.62
N VAL A 176 12.79 -5.73 -17.05
CA VAL A 176 13.64 -4.70 -16.42
C VAL A 176 13.44 -4.81 -14.91
N LEU A 177 14.38 -5.44 -14.20
CA LEU A 177 14.33 -5.63 -12.76
C LEU A 177 15.61 -5.05 -12.13
N PRO A 178 15.52 -4.14 -11.13
CA PRO A 178 14.31 -3.48 -10.61
C PRO A 178 13.54 -2.69 -11.67
N PRO A 179 12.22 -2.46 -11.47
CA PRO A 179 11.39 -1.76 -12.44
C PRO A 179 11.82 -0.29 -12.60
N PRO A 180 11.50 0.35 -13.74
CA PRO A 180 11.82 1.76 -13.98
C PRO A 180 11.32 2.71 -12.88
N GLU A 181 10.17 2.40 -12.29
CA GLU A 181 9.57 3.14 -11.17
C GLU A 181 10.51 3.16 -9.97
N GLU A 182 11.03 2.00 -9.57
CA GLU A 182 12.02 1.88 -8.49
C GLU A 182 13.32 2.60 -8.80
N VAL A 183 13.89 2.38 -9.99
CA VAL A 183 15.15 3.03 -10.36
C VAL A 183 15.04 4.57 -10.40
N LYS A 184 13.84 5.09 -10.69
CA LYS A 184 13.57 6.52 -10.80
C LYS A 184 12.96 7.14 -9.55
N GLN A 185 12.63 6.36 -8.54
CA GLN A 185 12.07 6.81 -7.26
C GLN A 185 10.82 7.68 -7.50
N VAL A 186 9.78 7.08 -8.10
CA VAL A 186 8.59 7.82 -8.56
C VAL A 186 7.57 8.00 -7.44
N GLU A 187 7.22 9.25 -7.17
CA GLU A 187 6.24 9.60 -6.13
C GLU A 187 4.91 10.11 -6.74
N THR A 188 4.64 9.92 -8.05
CA THR A 188 3.41 10.44 -8.67
C THR A 188 2.92 9.55 -9.80
N ALA A 189 1.60 9.54 -10.06
CA ALA A 189 1.02 8.80 -11.18
C ALA A 189 1.59 9.19 -12.56
N ILE A 190 1.85 10.49 -12.79
CA ILE A 190 2.47 10.96 -14.03
C ILE A 190 3.93 10.51 -14.10
N GLY A 191 4.65 10.55 -12.98
CA GLY A 191 6.01 10.04 -12.84
C GLY A 191 6.10 8.54 -13.15
N ALA A 192 5.22 7.74 -12.55
CA ALA A 192 5.11 6.30 -12.78
C ALA A 192 4.84 5.99 -14.26
N SER A 193 3.88 6.67 -14.89
CA SER A 193 3.59 6.48 -16.31
C SER A 193 4.79 6.83 -17.21
N ARG A 194 5.52 7.91 -16.90
CA ARG A 194 6.76 8.27 -17.63
C ARG A 194 7.89 7.27 -17.39
N ALA A 195 8.00 6.71 -16.19
CA ALA A 195 8.98 5.69 -15.86
C ALA A 195 8.68 4.40 -16.64
N GLU A 196 7.44 3.92 -16.60
CA GLU A 196 6.99 2.77 -17.39
C GLU A 196 7.32 2.91 -18.87
N GLN A 197 7.03 4.07 -19.49
CA GLN A 197 7.33 4.32 -20.91
C GLN A 197 8.83 4.28 -21.23
N SER A 198 9.71 4.56 -20.25
CA SER A 198 11.16 4.52 -20.45
C SER A 198 11.78 3.12 -20.42
N ARG A 199 10.97 2.10 -20.13
CA ARG A 199 11.38 0.70 -20.08
C ARG A 199 12.11 0.24 -21.34
N GLU A 200 11.65 0.64 -22.52
CA GLU A 200 12.31 0.28 -23.79
C GLU A 200 13.74 0.81 -23.89
N GLU A 201 14.00 1.99 -23.34
CA GLU A 201 15.35 2.57 -23.30
C GLU A 201 16.24 1.82 -22.31
N MET A 202 15.68 1.38 -21.18
CA MET A 202 16.41 0.58 -20.18
C MET A 202 16.78 -0.80 -20.73
N LEU A 203 15.90 -1.44 -21.49
CA LEU A 203 16.20 -2.71 -22.17
C LEU A 203 17.38 -2.62 -23.15
N LYS A 204 17.55 -1.48 -23.83
CA LYS A 204 18.66 -1.27 -24.79
C LYS A 204 20.02 -1.09 -24.12
N ARG A 205 20.06 -0.89 -22.80
CA ARG A 205 21.29 -0.66 -22.02
C ARG A 205 21.91 -1.95 -21.47
N HIS A 206 21.24 -3.09 -21.65
CA HIS A 206 21.65 -4.43 -21.23
C HIS A 206 21.83 -5.35 -22.43
#